data_AF-A0A2N2MG89-F1
#
_entry.id   AF-A0A2N2MG89-F1
#
_cell.length_a   1.000
_cell.length_b   1.000
_cell.length_c   1.000
_cell.angle_alpha   90.00
_cell.angle_beta   90.00
_cell.angle_gamma   90.00
#
_symmetry.space_group_name_H-M   'P 1'
#
loop_
_entity.id
_entity.type
_entity.pdbx_description
1 polymer ?
#
loop_
_entity_poly.entity_id
_entity_poly.type
_entity_poly.pdbx_seq_one_letter_code
_entity_poly.pdbx_strand_id
1 'polypeptide(L)'
;MAEPNASRPMYRITDLHDDDRPRERLQKLGPQALSNAELIAILLRVGVPGENAVQVGQRLLHKFGGIAGIHRAPFDELLHQHGIGEAKAAQIKAAIELGRRLTLESPEERPSINSPADAAVLLEYELQKR
;
A
#
# COMPACT_ATOMS: atom_id res chain seq x y z
N MET A 1 -39.32 2.45 19.73
CA MET A 1 -38.17 2.78 20.60
C MET A 1 -36.98 2.02 20.02
N ALA A 2 -36.04 2.72 19.38
CA ALA A 2 -34.87 2.12 18.75
C ALA A 2 -33.68 2.17 19.72
N GLU A 3 -32.98 1.05 19.88
CA GLU A 3 -31.83 0.92 20.77
C GLU A 3 -30.65 1.80 20.32
N PRO A 4 -29.85 2.36 21.26
CA PRO A 4 -28.70 3.17 20.93
C PRO A 4 -27.56 2.29 20.40
N ASN A 5 -27.08 2.66 19.20
CA ASN A 5 -25.94 2.08 18.51
C ASN A 5 -24.71 1.99 19.44
N ALA A 6 -24.36 0.76 19.85
CA ALA A 6 -23.17 0.48 20.65
C ALA A 6 -21.92 0.82 19.83
N SER A 7 -21.33 1.98 20.14
CA SER A 7 -20.07 2.45 19.57
C SER A 7 -18.99 1.39 19.80
N ARG A 8 -18.54 0.74 18.72
CA ARG A 8 -17.47 -0.26 18.77
C ARG A 8 -16.24 0.34 19.46
N PRO A 9 -15.57 -0.39 20.38
CA PRO A 9 -14.38 0.13 21.06
C PRO A 9 -13.34 0.54 20.02
N MET A 10 -12.97 1.81 20.10
CA MET A 10 -12.20 2.55 19.11
C MET A 10 -10.70 2.34 19.40
N TYR A 11 -10.13 1.24 18.91
CA TYR A 11 -8.69 0.96 19.10
C TYR A 11 -7.83 1.91 18.26
N ARG A 12 -7.17 2.86 18.93
CA ARG A 12 -6.10 3.68 18.34
C ARG A 12 -4.86 2.81 18.19
N ILE A 13 -3.98 3.11 17.23
CA ILE A 13 -2.68 2.40 17.11
C ILE A 13 -1.83 2.55 18.37
N THR A 14 -2.03 3.63 19.13
CA THR A 14 -1.41 3.81 20.46
C THR A 14 -1.86 2.78 21.48
N ASP A 15 -3.03 2.18 21.28
CA ASP A 15 -3.63 1.20 22.19
C ASP A 15 -3.18 -0.23 21.85
N LEU A 16 -2.44 -0.41 20.75
CA LEU A 16 -1.69 -1.62 20.47
C LEU A 16 -0.46 -1.66 21.39
N HIS A 17 -0.07 -2.87 21.82
CA HIS A 17 1.24 -3.08 22.46
C HIS A 17 2.33 -2.48 21.56
N ASP A 18 3.37 -1.90 22.16
CA ASP A 18 4.45 -1.25 21.40
C ASP A 18 5.05 -2.18 20.34
N ASP A 19 5.12 -3.49 20.63
CA ASP A 19 5.58 -4.54 19.72
C ASP A 19 4.66 -4.82 18.52
N ASP A 20 3.40 -4.37 18.56
CA ASP A 20 2.41 -4.54 17.49
C ASP A 20 2.28 -3.30 16.60
N ARG A 21 2.95 -2.20 16.94
CA ARG A 21 2.89 -0.98 16.15
C ARG A 21 3.75 -1.10 14.89
N PRO A 22 3.27 -0.63 13.72
CA PRO A 22 3.96 -0.85 12.45
C PRO A 22 5.42 -0.36 12.41
N ARG A 23 5.76 0.79 13.00
CA ARG A 23 7.13 1.33 12.92
C ARG A 23 8.12 0.51 13.76
N GLU A 24 7.67 0.10 14.93
CA GLU A 24 8.41 -0.70 15.88
C GLU A 24 8.61 -2.12 15.33
N ARG A 25 7.57 -2.70 14.71
CA ARG A 25 7.65 -3.95 13.95
C ARG A 25 8.62 -3.85 12.78
N LEU A 26 8.58 -2.76 12.01
CA LEU A 26 9.52 -2.52 10.91
C LEU A 26 10.97 -2.50 11.41
N GLN A 27 11.23 -1.84 12.54
CA GLN A 27 12.57 -1.77 13.14
C GLN A 27 13.03 -3.14 13.67
N LYS A 28 12.15 -3.91 14.30
CA LYS A 28 12.49 -5.17 14.97
C LYS A 28 12.57 -6.37 14.01
N LEU A 29 11.66 -6.43 13.03
CA LEU A 29 11.43 -7.61 12.19
C LEU A 29 11.70 -7.35 10.70
N GLY A 30 11.89 -6.10 10.30
CA GLY A 30 12.10 -5.70 8.91
C GLY A 30 10.80 -5.58 8.09
N PRO A 31 10.86 -4.94 6.91
CA PRO A 31 9.68 -4.66 6.07
C PRO A 31 8.94 -5.91 5.58
N GLN A 32 9.64 -7.04 5.41
CA GLN A 32 9.07 -8.32 4.98
C GLN A 32 8.07 -8.93 5.98
N ALA A 33 8.13 -8.52 7.25
CA ALA A 33 7.22 -9.00 8.29
C ALA A 33 5.92 -8.18 8.37
N LEU A 34 5.80 -7.13 7.56
CA LEU A 34 4.65 -6.24 7.54
C LEU A 34 3.77 -6.53 6.34
N SER A 35 2.47 -6.41 6.54
CA SER A 35 1.51 -6.36 5.45
C SER A 35 1.62 -5.05 4.67
N ASN A 36 1.13 -5.05 3.43
CA ASN A 36 1.03 -3.83 2.63
C ASN A 36 0.26 -2.71 3.34
N ALA A 37 -0.77 -3.06 4.11
CA ALA A 37 -1.54 -2.09 4.88
C ALA A 37 -0.72 -1.45 6.00
N GLU A 38 0.12 -2.22 6.70
CA GLU A 38 1.04 -1.68 7.72
C GLU A 38 2.10 -0.79 7.10
N LEU A 39 2.67 -1.17 5.95
CA LEU A 39 3.63 -0.32 5.22
C LEU A 39 2.99 1.01 4.81
N ILE A 40 1.76 0.99 4.29
CA ILE A 40 1.01 2.22 3.99
C ILE A 40 0.72 3.01 5.27
N ALA A 41 0.36 2.35 6.37
CA ALA A 41 0.09 3.00 7.64
C ALA A 41 1.30 3.80 8.16
N ILE A 42 2.51 3.26 7.99
CA ILE A 42 3.76 3.96 8.35
C ILE A 42 3.88 5.28 7.57
N LEU A 43 3.63 5.25 6.26
CA LEU A 43 3.66 6.43 5.39
C LEU A 43 2.62 7.46 5.83
N LEU A 44 1.39 7.00 6.12
CA LEU A 44 0.28 7.86 6.53
C LEU A 44 0.47 8.51 7.90
N ARG A 45 1.32 7.91 8.75
CA ARG A 45 1.66 8.29 10.14
C ARG A 45 0.52 8.23 11.14
N VAL A 46 -0.66 8.73 10.78
CA VAL A 46 -1.84 8.83 11.62
C VAL A 46 -3.08 8.39 10.83
N GLY A 47 -4.01 7.77 11.55
CA GLY A 47 -5.33 7.46 11.04
C GLY A 47 -6.20 8.71 10.88
N VAL A 48 -7.50 8.49 10.83
CA VAL A 48 -8.53 9.53 10.79
C VAL A 48 -9.65 9.19 11.78
N PRO A 49 -10.56 10.11 12.11
CA PRO A 49 -11.67 9.80 13.00
C PRO A 49 -12.43 8.56 12.52
N GLY A 50 -12.51 7.53 13.35
CA GLY A 50 -13.17 6.25 13.04
C GLY A 50 -12.30 5.19 12.35
N GLU A 51 -11.09 5.51 11.88
CA GLU A 51 -10.18 4.54 11.24
C GLU A 51 -8.72 4.77 11.68
N ASN A 52 -8.06 3.75 12.21
CA ASN A 52 -6.61 3.82 12.44
C ASN A 52 -5.82 3.74 11.11
N ALA A 53 -4.54 4.10 11.11
CA ALA A 53 -3.75 4.18 9.88
C ALA A 53 -3.66 2.84 9.10
N VAL A 54 -3.68 1.70 9.80
CA VAL A 54 -3.70 0.37 9.17
C VAL A 54 -5.04 0.14 8.48
N GLN A 55 -6.15 0.49 9.12
CA GLN A 55 -7.49 0.41 8.52
C GLN A 55 -7.63 1.32 7.30
N VAL A 56 -7.06 2.53 7.33
CA VAL A 56 -7.00 3.41 6.16
C VAL A 56 -6.21 2.74 5.02
N GLY A 57 -5.05 2.14 5.34
CA GLY A 57 -4.25 1.39 4.36
C GLY A 57 -5.02 0.21 3.74
N GLN A 58 -5.72 -0.58 4.57
CA GLN A 58 -6.57 -1.69 4.11
C GLN A 58 -7.69 -1.20 3.19
N ARG A 59 -8.38 -0.11 3.56
CA ARG A 59 -9.46 0.47 2.74
C ARG A 59 -8.93 0.95 1.39
N LEU A 60 -7.78 1.62 1.35
CA LEU A 60 -7.16 2.05 0.09
C LEU A 60 -6.80 0.85 -0.79
N LEU A 61 -6.17 -0.18 -0.23
CA LEU A 61 -5.83 -1.39 -0.97
C LEU A 61 -7.08 -2.07 -1.54
N HIS A 62 -8.15 -2.18 -0.75
CA HIS A 62 -9.42 -2.77 -1.20
C HIS A 62 -10.06 -1.90 -2.30
N LYS A 63 -10.12 -0.58 -2.11
CA LYS A 63 -10.77 0.35 -3.05
C LYS A 63 -10.11 0.35 -4.43
N PHE A 64 -8.79 0.29 -4.48
CA PHE A 64 -8.05 0.40 -5.74
C PHE A 64 -7.58 -0.96 -6.30
N GLY A 65 -7.77 -2.06 -5.58
CA GLY A 65 -7.32 -3.39 -6.04
C GLY A 65 -5.83 -3.64 -5.83
N GLY A 66 -5.29 -3.18 -4.69
CA GLY A 66 -3.89 -3.38 -4.29
C GLY A 66 -2.95 -2.23 -4.66
N ILE A 67 -1.64 -2.42 -4.43
CA ILE A 67 -0.60 -1.38 -4.64
C ILE A 67 -0.55 -0.92 -6.10
N ALA A 68 -0.64 -1.85 -7.05
CA ALA A 68 -0.64 -1.54 -8.48
C ALA A 68 -1.85 -0.65 -8.87
N GLY A 69 -3.00 -0.90 -8.25
CA GLY A 69 -4.18 -0.06 -8.41
C GLY A 69 -3.99 1.35 -7.86
N ILE A 70 -3.45 1.47 -6.64
CA ILE A 70 -3.10 2.76 -6.03
C ILE A 70 -2.10 3.53 -6.90
N HIS A 71 -1.13 2.84 -7.52
CA HIS A 71 -0.17 3.45 -8.44
C HIS A 71 -0.85 4.04 -9.68
N ARG A 72 -1.78 3.29 -10.28
CA ARG A 72 -2.51 3.69 -11.51
C ARG A 72 -3.57 4.76 -11.26
N ALA A 73 -4.15 4.81 -10.06
CA ALA A 73 -5.20 5.77 -9.72
C ALA A 73 -4.73 7.22 -9.96
N PRO A 74 -5.52 8.10 -10.59
CA PRO A 74 -5.21 9.53 -10.64
C PRO A 74 -4.98 10.12 -9.25
N PHE A 75 -4.17 11.18 -9.15
CA PHE A 75 -3.91 11.85 -7.88
C PHE A 75 -5.21 12.32 -7.22
N ASP A 76 -6.10 12.89 -8.03
CA ASP A 76 -7.40 13.41 -7.61
C ASP A 76 -8.28 12.31 -7.01
N GLU A 77 -8.26 11.09 -7.55
CA GLU A 77 -9.03 9.96 -6.98
C GLU A 77 -8.55 9.57 -5.58
N LEU A 78 -7.25 9.72 -5.30
CA LEU A 78 -6.72 9.53 -3.95
C LEU A 78 -7.21 10.63 -3.01
N LEU A 79 -7.29 11.88 -3.47
CA LEU A 79 -7.78 13.01 -2.66
C LEU A 79 -9.26 12.86 -2.27
N HIS A 80 -10.05 12.18 -3.09
CA HIS A 80 -11.45 11.88 -2.78
C HIS A 80 -11.62 10.79 -1.69
N GLN A 81 -10.54 10.15 -1.24
CA GLN A 81 -10.62 9.15 -0.17
C GLN A 81 -10.63 9.83 1.20
N HIS A 82 -11.56 9.39 2.06
CA HIS A 82 -11.67 9.91 3.41
C HIS A 82 -10.31 9.88 4.13
N GLY A 83 -9.85 11.04 4.60
CA GLY A 83 -8.61 11.16 5.35
C GLY A 83 -7.31 11.23 4.55
N ILE A 84 -7.40 11.31 3.22
CA ILE A 84 -6.26 11.43 2.31
C ILE A 84 -6.23 12.84 1.70
N GLY A 85 -5.48 13.75 2.33
CA GLY A 85 -5.14 15.04 1.73
C GLY A 85 -3.89 14.97 0.84
N GLU A 86 -3.53 16.09 0.22
CA GLU A 86 -2.40 16.22 -0.71
C GLU A 86 -1.11 15.60 -0.18
N ALA A 87 -0.75 15.89 1.08
CA ALA A 87 0.47 15.38 1.69
C ALA A 87 0.49 13.84 1.75
N LYS A 88 -0.62 13.21 2.16
CA LYS A 88 -0.74 11.75 2.27
C LYS A 88 -0.78 11.09 0.89
N ALA A 89 -1.48 11.69 -0.07
CA ALA A 89 -1.50 11.21 -1.45
C ALA A 89 -0.11 11.27 -2.08
N ALA A 90 0.60 12.40 -1.93
CA ALA A 90 1.96 12.59 -2.42
C ALA A 90 2.94 11.58 -1.80
N GLN A 91 2.87 11.35 -0.49
CA GLN A 91 3.69 10.35 0.19
C GLN A 91 3.52 8.95 -0.39
N ILE A 92 2.27 8.50 -0.59
CA ILE A 92 1.98 7.18 -1.17
C ILE A 92 2.51 7.09 -2.61
N LYS A 93 2.22 8.09 -3.44
CA LYS A 93 2.66 8.12 -4.83
C LYS A 93 4.19 8.10 -4.94
N ALA A 94 4.87 8.92 -4.14
CA ALA A 94 6.33 8.97 -4.13
C ALA A 94 6.94 7.65 -3.67
N ALA A 95 6.42 7.03 -2.60
CA ALA A 95 6.93 5.76 -2.11
C ALA A 95 6.82 4.64 -3.16
N ILE A 96 5.67 4.54 -3.86
CA ILE A 96 5.49 3.53 -4.91
C ILE A 96 6.39 3.79 -6.11
N GLU A 97 6.53 5.05 -6.54
CA GLU A 97 7.43 5.40 -7.64
C GLU A 97 8.89 5.12 -7.31
N LEU A 98 9.34 5.36 -6.07
CA LEU A 98 10.67 4.97 -5.62
C LEU A 98 10.88 3.47 -5.68
N GLY A 99 9.90 2.68 -5.22
CA GLY A 99 9.94 1.22 -5.35
C GLY A 99 10.03 0.78 -6.82
N ARG A 100 9.27 1.41 -7.72
CA ARG A 100 9.35 1.15 -9.16
C ARG A 100 10.74 1.49 -9.71
N ARG A 101 11.29 2.66 -9.39
CA ARG A 101 12.64 3.07 -9.85
C ARG A 101 13.73 2.14 -9.35
N LEU A 102 13.64 1.68 -8.10
CA LEU A 102 14.57 0.70 -7.55
C LEU A 102 14.59 -0.59 -8.38
N THR A 103 13.43 -1.10 -8.83
CA THR A 103 13.37 -2.25 -9.75
C THR A 103 13.87 -1.95 -11.17
N LEU A 104 13.99 -0.67 -11.53
CA LEU A 104 14.54 -0.24 -12.81
C LEU A 104 16.05 -0.02 -12.79
N GLU A 105 16.60 0.37 -11.63
CA GLU A 105 18.02 0.67 -11.42
C GLU A 105 18.92 -0.56 -11.36
N SER A 106 18.35 -1.76 -11.18
CA SER A 106 19.08 -3.03 -11.18
C SER A 106 18.70 -3.91 -12.39
N PRO A 107 19.27 -3.69 -13.60
CA PRO A 107 19.00 -4.51 -14.77
C PRO A 107 19.53 -5.95 -14.69
N GLU A 108 20.44 -6.26 -13.75
CA GLU A 108 21.17 -7.55 -13.72
C GLU A 108 20.29 -8.78 -13.42
N GLU A 109 19.01 -8.58 -13.07
CA GLU A 109 18.03 -9.65 -12.86
C GLU A 109 16.99 -9.77 -13.99
N ARG A 110 17.11 -8.99 -15.08
CA ARG A 110 16.22 -9.13 -16.24
C ARG A 110 16.75 -10.18 -17.19
N PRO A 111 15.90 -11.10 -17.70
CA PRO A 111 16.25 -11.88 -18.87
C PRO A 111 16.63 -10.90 -20.00
N SER A 112 17.86 -11.00 -20.49
CA SER A 112 18.29 -10.21 -21.65
C SER A 112 17.49 -10.67 -22.87
N ILE A 113 16.70 -9.78 -23.47
CA ILE A 113 16.03 -10.06 -24.74
C ILE A 113 17.05 -9.83 -25.85
N ASN A 114 17.75 -10.90 -26.24
CA ASN A 114 18.72 -10.85 -27.32
C ASN A 114 18.16 -11.40 -28.63
N SER A 115 16.95 -11.94 -28.59
CA SER A 115 16.27 -12.48 -29.76
C SER A 115 14.75 -12.21 -29.72
N PRO A 116 14.09 -12.22 -30.89
CA PRO A 116 12.64 -12.19 -30.97
C PRO A 116 11.94 -13.33 -30.21
N ALA A 117 12.62 -14.47 -30.03
CA ALA A 117 12.11 -15.59 -29.25
C ALA A 117 12.05 -15.28 -27.74
N ASP A 118 13.04 -14.56 -27.21
CA ASP A 118 13.06 -14.14 -25.79
C ASP A 118 11.89 -13.20 -25.48
N ALA A 119 11.55 -12.31 -26.44
CA ALA A 119 10.40 -11.43 -26.33
C ALA A 119 9.07 -12.21 -26.41
N ALA A 120 8.99 -13.23 -27.27
CA ALA A 120 7.79 -14.06 -27.43
C ALA A 120 7.46 -14.85 -26.15
N VAL A 121 8.48 -15.44 -25.50
CA VAL A 121 8.31 -16.18 -24.23
C VAL A 121 7.78 -15.29 -23.10
N LEU A 122 8.26 -14.04 -23.02
CA LEU A 122 7.78 -13.08 -22.02
C LEU A 122 6.33 -12.64 -22.29
N LEU A 123 5.96 -12.50 -23.57
CA LEU A 123 4.60 -12.12 -23.99
C LEU A 123 3.59 -13.28 -23.85
N GLU A 124 4.00 -14.53 -24.08
CA GLU A 124 3.15 -15.71 -23.91
C GLU A 124 2.65 -15.86 -22.46
N TYR A 125 3.51 -15.58 -21.48
CA TYR A 125 3.14 -15.58 -20.06
C TYR A 125 2.07 -14.51 -19.72
N GLU A 126 2.12 -13.36 -20.40
CA GLU A 126 1.18 -12.26 -20.20
C GLU A 126 -0.15 -12.51 -20.92
N LEU A 127 -0.13 -13.21 -22.06
CA LEU A 127 -1.31 -13.53 -22.88
C LEU A 127 -2.13 -14.71 -22.34
N GLN A 128 -1.55 -15.57 -21.51
CA GLN A 128 -2.24 -16.67 -20.82
C GLN A 128 -3.03 -16.23 -19.57
N LYS A 129 -2.89 -14.98 -19.11
CA LYS A 129 -3.60 -14.43 -17.94
C LYS A 129 -4.90 -13.69 -18.28
N ARG A 130 -5.49 -13.94 -19.46
CA ARG A 130 -6.81 -13.42 -19.84
C ARG A 130 -7.91 -14.41 -19.57
#